data_AF-A0A6P6RCN5-F1
#
_entry.id   AF-A0A6P6RCN5-F1
#
_cell.length_a   1.000
_cell.length_b   1.000
_cell.length_c   1.000
_cell.angle_alpha   90.00
_cell.angle_beta   90.00
_cell.angle_gamma   90.00
#
_symmetry.space_group_name_H-M   'P 1'
#
loop_
_entity.id
_entity.type
_entity.pdbx_description
1 polymer ?
#
loop_
_entity_poly.entity_id
_entity_poly.type
_entity_poly.pdbx_seq_one_letter_code
_entity_poly.pdbx_strand_id
1 'polypeptide(L)'
;MVERWPALFTERQVFAEFNRIASKNLEGDFFEAQDQYAPRFIELFKTKKGTVGRKLRELIQHISCKTPDVTVLHSVVLKDIPILLCDESSEFYKTCSDTTRDEALECITVGVLTVVSEDSPHEGQSSVELQPVSTAIILEGGIVMDHIKNLPQAVCLLFGLTYVLHLDYPKCMSNTLHFIQTVMLGLGKKKTPIKTVNSEEQSFGLEQ
;
A
#
# COMPACT_ATOMS: atom_id res chain seq x y z
N MET A 1 -17.27 -7.77 -2.22
CA MET A 1 -16.01 -8.06 -2.95
C MET A 1 -15.49 -9.49 -2.77
N VAL A 2 -15.47 -10.03 -1.54
CA VAL A 2 -14.88 -11.36 -1.22
C VAL A 2 -15.52 -12.52 -1.98
N GLU A 3 -16.85 -12.55 -2.12
CA GLU A 3 -17.57 -13.61 -2.84
C GLU A 3 -17.24 -13.67 -4.35
N ARG A 4 -16.86 -12.53 -4.95
CA ARG A 4 -16.51 -12.46 -6.38
C ARG A 4 -15.08 -12.90 -6.66
N TRP A 5 -14.20 -12.84 -5.67
CA TRP A 5 -12.76 -13.10 -5.81
C TRP A 5 -12.19 -13.91 -4.64
N PRO A 6 -12.74 -15.10 -4.32
CA PRO A 6 -12.36 -15.84 -3.12
C PRO A 6 -10.87 -16.25 -3.10
N ALA A 7 -10.20 -16.23 -4.25
CA ALA A 7 -8.79 -16.59 -4.40
C ALA A 7 -7.83 -15.39 -4.48
N LEU A 8 -8.16 -14.22 -3.89
CA LEU A 8 -7.31 -13.02 -3.92
C LEU A 8 -6.94 -12.43 -2.55
N PHE A 9 -7.31 -13.08 -1.44
CA PHE A 9 -7.19 -12.49 -0.09
C PHE A 9 -6.09 -13.14 0.77
N THR A 10 -5.09 -13.72 0.13
CA THR A 10 -3.84 -14.15 0.78
C THR A 10 -2.64 -13.59 0.01
N GLU A 11 -1.50 -13.40 0.70
CA GLU A 11 -0.30 -12.83 0.08
C GLU A 11 0.14 -13.58 -1.18
N ARG A 12 0.19 -14.92 -1.06
CA ARG A 12 0.57 -15.81 -2.16
C ARG A 12 -0.35 -15.67 -3.37
N GLN A 13 -1.65 -15.52 -3.14
CA GLN A 13 -2.63 -15.35 -4.20
C GLN A 13 -2.48 -14.00 -4.91
N VAL A 14 -2.29 -12.91 -4.15
CA VAL A 14 -2.05 -11.58 -4.71
C VAL A 14 -0.81 -11.58 -5.60
N PHE A 15 0.30 -12.14 -5.11
CA PHE A 15 1.54 -12.22 -5.87
C PHE A 15 1.41 -13.09 -7.12
N ALA A 16 0.75 -14.24 -7.01
CA ALA A 16 0.53 -15.14 -8.15
C ALA A 16 -0.32 -14.48 -9.24
N GLU A 17 -1.45 -13.87 -8.87
CA GLU A 17 -2.34 -13.22 -9.82
C GLU A 17 -1.73 -11.96 -10.43
N PHE A 18 -1.00 -11.17 -9.64
CA PHE A 18 -0.27 -10.03 -10.17
C PHE A 18 0.78 -10.47 -11.21
N ASN A 19 1.57 -11.49 -10.90
CA ASN A 19 2.55 -12.03 -11.84
C ASN A 19 1.87 -12.56 -13.11
N ARG A 20 0.71 -13.23 -12.99
CA ARG A 20 -0.05 -13.74 -14.13
C ARG A 20 -0.47 -12.62 -15.10
N ILE A 21 -0.91 -11.47 -14.59
CA ILE A 21 -1.44 -10.38 -15.43
C ILE A 21 -0.39 -9.34 -15.86
N ALA A 22 0.62 -9.10 -15.02
CA ALA A 22 1.63 -8.07 -15.23
C ALA A 22 2.98 -8.64 -15.71
N SER A 23 3.17 -9.96 -15.63
CA SER A 23 4.45 -10.64 -15.90
C SER A 23 5.61 -10.05 -15.10
N LYS A 24 5.35 -9.73 -13.82
CA LYS A 24 6.28 -9.10 -12.88
C LYS A 24 6.22 -9.74 -11.51
N ASN A 25 7.37 -9.80 -10.82
CA ASN A 25 7.44 -10.27 -9.44
C ASN A 25 7.13 -9.08 -8.52
N LEU A 26 5.85 -8.93 -8.12
CA LEU A 26 5.43 -7.79 -7.32
C LEU A 26 6.30 -7.57 -6.08
N GLU A 27 6.53 -8.61 -5.28
CA GLU A 27 7.29 -8.51 -4.05
C GLU A 27 8.74 -8.12 -4.33
N GLY A 28 9.41 -8.88 -5.21
CA GLY A 28 10.81 -8.61 -5.57
C GLY A 28 11.01 -7.23 -6.17
N ASP A 29 10.25 -6.89 -7.20
CA ASP A 29 10.39 -5.64 -7.95
C ASP A 29 10.05 -4.42 -7.06
N PHE A 30 9.06 -4.54 -6.16
CA PHE A 30 8.66 -3.46 -5.27
C PHE A 30 9.73 -3.16 -4.23
N PHE A 31 10.26 -4.19 -3.56
CA PHE A 31 11.29 -4.01 -2.53
C PHE A 31 12.65 -3.63 -3.13
N GLU A 32 13.01 -4.19 -4.29
CA GLU A 32 14.21 -3.76 -5.03
C GLU A 32 14.12 -2.28 -5.41
N ALA A 33 12.96 -1.83 -5.90
CA ALA A 33 12.75 -0.41 -6.19
C ALA A 33 12.84 0.45 -4.92
N GLN A 34 12.28 0.02 -3.80
CA GLN A 34 12.42 0.75 -2.54
C GLN A 34 13.88 0.90 -2.13
N ASP A 35 14.66 -0.19 -2.16
CA ASP A 35 16.08 -0.15 -1.83
C ASP A 35 16.86 0.78 -2.76
N GLN A 36 16.53 0.76 -4.07
CA GLN A 36 17.16 1.61 -5.06
C GLN A 36 16.85 3.10 -4.86
N TYR A 37 15.60 3.44 -4.55
CA TYR A 37 15.15 4.84 -4.50
C TYR A 37 15.24 5.48 -3.11
N ALA A 38 15.19 4.69 -2.02
CA ALA A 38 15.17 5.22 -0.66
C ALA A 38 16.30 6.23 -0.36
N PRO A 39 17.57 5.98 -0.71
CA PRO A 39 18.65 6.95 -0.46
C PRO A 39 18.41 8.30 -1.14
N ARG A 40 17.93 8.27 -2.39
CA ARG A 40 17.64 9.48 -3.18
C ARG A 40 16.45 10.24 -2.64
N PHE A 41 15.42 9.53 -2.19
CA PHE A 41 14.25 10.13 -1.55
C PHE A 41 14.63 10.85 -0.26
N ILE A 42 15.42 10.20 0.60
CA ILE A 42 15.86 10.79 1.86
C ILE A 42 16.68 12.06 1.61
N GLU A 43 17.58 12.04 0.63
CA GLU A 43 18.31 13.24 0.23
C GLU A 43 17.36 14.34 -0.26
N LEU A 44 16.45 14.00 -1.19
CA LEU A 44 15.47 14.93 -1.73
C LEU A 44 14.60 15.56 -0.62
N PHE A 45 14.12 14.76 0.32
CA PHE A 45 13.28 15.22 1.42
C PHE A 45 14.02 16.25 2.31
N LYS A 46 15.31 16.04 2.57
CA LYS A 46 16.15 16.99 3.32
C LYS A 46 16.29 18.34 2.60
N THR A 47 16.25 18.37 1.27
CA THR A 47 16.35 19.62 0.49
C THR A 47 15.07 20.47 0.49
N LYS A 48 13.91 19.89 0.82
CA LYS A 48 12.62 20.58 0.76
C LYS A 48 12.49 21.65 1.85
N LYS A 49 11.93 22.80 1.46
CA LYS A 49 11.68 23.96 2.34
C LYS A 49 10.18 24.17 2.58
N GLY A 50 9.83 25.13 3.44
CA GLY A 50 8.45 25.45 3.76
C GLY A 50 7.73 24.35 4.55
N THR A 51 6.39 24.34 4.48
CA THR A 51 5.53 23.40 5.23
C THR A 51 5.79 21.94 4.85
N VAL A 52 5.92 21.63 3.56
CA VAL A 52 6.25 20.29 3.06
C VAL A 52 7.59 19.82 3.63
N GLY A 53 8.62 20.66 3.56
CA GLY A 53 9.94 20.34 4.11
C GLY A 53 9.93 20.12 5.63
N ARG A 54 9.04 20.81 6.36
CA ARG A 54 8.89 20.61 7.81
C ARG A 54 8.32 19.22 8.11
N LYS A 55 7.19 18.86 7.47
CA LYS A 55 6.55 17.54 7.64
C LYS A 55 7.52 16.38 7.33
N LEU A 56 8.26 16.50 6.22
CA LEU A 56 9.25 15.48 5.82
C LEU A 56 10.41 15.36 6.82
N ARG A 57 10.91 16.49 7.35
CA ARG A 57 11.98 16.45 8.35
C ARG A 57 11.53 15.84 9.67
N GLU A 58 10.30 16.14 10.11
CA GLU A 58 9.72 15.52 11.30
C GLU A 58 9.74 14.00 11.15
N LEU A 59 9.22 13.45 10.05
CA LEU A 59 9.22 12.01 9.77
C LEU A 59 10.61 11.38 9.71
N ILE A 60 11.58 12.03 9.04
CA ILE A 60 12.95 11.53 8.92
C ILE A 60 13.72 11.60 10.25
N GLN A 61 13.48 12.63 11.07
CA GLN A 61 14.19 12.82 12.34
C GLN A 61 13.94 11.66 13.31
N HIS A 62 12.79 10.97 13.18
CA HIS A 62 12.47 9.77 13.94
C HIS A 62 13.28 8.52 13.52
N ILE A 63 13.93 8.52 12.35
CA ILE A 63 14.80 7.43 11.89
C ILE A 63 16.25 7.62 12.38
N SER A 64 16.57 8.66 13.16
CA SER A 64 17.94 9.04 13.50
C SER A 64 18.64 8.12 14.52
N CYS A 65 18.61 6.80 14.26
CA CYS A 65 19.57 5.82 14.74
C CYS A 65 20.76 5.76 13.75
N LYS A 66 21.96 5.42 14.25
CA LYS A 66 23.18 5.31 13.42
C LYS A 66 23.04 4.28 12.27
N THR A 67 22.11 3.34 12.39
CA THR A 67 21.74 2.35 11.35
C THR A 67 20.26 1.99 11.51
N PRO A 68 19.33 2.64 10.79
CA PRO A 68 17.93 2.25 10.86
C PRO A 68 17.71 0.87 10.24
N ASP A 69 16.79 0.09 10.80
CA ASP A 69 16.31 -1.13 10.17
C ASP A 69 15.71 -0.80 8.78
N VAL A 70 15.95 -1.68 7.81
CA VAL A 70 15.50 -1.51 6.42
C VAL A 70 13.97 -1.36 6.36
N THR A 71 13.25 -2.12 7.19
CA THR A 71 11.78 -2.01 7.28
C THR A 71 11.33 -0.62 7.72
N VAL A 72 12.04 -0.01 8.66
CA VAL A 72 11.76 1.35 9.16
C VAL A 72 12.04 2.36 8.08
N LEU A 73 13.16 2.20 7.37
CA LEU A 73 13.53 3.05 6.25
C LEU A 73 12.46 3.04 5.15
N HIS A 74 12.04 1.85 4.72
CA HIS A 74 10.98 1.64 3.74
C HIS A 74 9.65 2.26 4.22
N SER A 75 9.32 2.06 5.49
CA SER A 75 8.09 2.60 6.09
C SER A 75 8.05 4.13 6.02
N VAL A 76 9.16 4.81 6.32
CA VAL A 76 9.19 6.27 6.27
C VAL A 76 9.17 6.78 4.84
N VAL A 77 9.93 6.17 3.93
CA VAL A 77 9.88 6.56 2.51
C VAL A 77 8.45 6.43 1.96
N LEU A 78 7.73 5.35 2.28
CA LEU A 78 6.34 5.17 1.85
C LEU A 78 5.36 6.19 2.46
N LYS A 79 5.65 6.70 3.66
CA LYS A 79 4.87 7.76 4.32
C LYS A 79 5.23 9.16 3.79
N ASP A 80 6.46 9.36 3.32
CA ASP A 80 6.97 10.63 2.82
C ASP A 80 6.67 10.89 1.34
N ILE A 81 6.62 9.84 0.50
CA ILE A 81 6.31 9.98 -0.93
C ILE A 81 4.99 10.73 -1.16
N PRO A 82 3.87 10.42 -0.47
CA PRO A 82 2.62 11.18 -0.63
C PRO A 82 2.78 12.67 -0.35
N ILE A 83 3.51 13.02 0.72
CA ILE A 83 3.76 14.42 1.09
C ILE A 83 4.54 15.14 -0.02
N LEU A 84 5.53 14.46 -0.62
CA LEU A 84 6.30 15.00 -1.73
C LEU A 84 5.46 15.20 -3.01
N LEU A 85 4.53 14.28 -3.27
CA LEU A 85 3.67 14.26 -4.46
C LEU A 85 2.33 15.01 -4.25
N CYS A 86 2.20 15.72 -3.13
CA CYS A 86 1.01 16.50 -2.78
C CYS A 86 -0.27 15.67 -2.67
N ASP A 87 -0.14 14.43 -2.21
CA ASP A 87 -1.24 13.54 -1.82
C ASP A 87 -1.54 13.71 -0.32
N GLU A 88 -2.83 13.61 0.06
CA GLU A 88 -3.29 13.68 1.45
C GLU A 88 -3.54 12.27 2.01
N SER A 89 -2.47 11.59 2.40
CA SER A 89 -2.49 10.16 2.75
C SER A 89 -3.05 9.84 4.14
N SER A 90 -3.58 10.80 4.90
CA SER A 90 -4.01 10.61 6.30
C SER A 90 -5.17 9.63 6.47
N GLU A 91 -6.07 9.56 5.49
CA GLU A 91 -7.17 8.59 5.45
C GLU A 91 -6.74 7.23 4.87
N PHE A 92 -5.64 7.20 4.13
CA PHE A 92 -5.10 5.98 3.52
C PHE A 92 -4.15 5.23 4.46
N TYR A 93 -3.30 5.96 5.18
CA TYR A 93 -2.45 5.42 6.24
C TYR A 93 -3.04 5.80 7.59
N LYS A 94 -3.83 4.90 8.17
CA LYS A 94 -4.46 5.12 9.47
C LYS A 94 -3.68 4.40 10.55
N THR A 95 -3.49 5.05 11.68
CA THR A 95 -2.92 4.45 12.88
C THR A 95 -3.88 4.66 14.04
N CYS A 96 -4.14 3.62 14.82
CA CYS A 96 -5.02 3.64 15.98
C CYS A 96 -4.50 2.72 17.08
N SER A 97 -5.04 2.86 18.29
CA SER A 97 -4.88 1.86 19.33
C SER A 97 -5.91 0.73 19.15
N ASP A 98 -5.78 -0.35 19.92
CA ASP A 98 -6.75 -1.45 19.86
C ASP A 98 -8.15 -1.01 20.34
N THR A 99 -8.22 -0.02 21.24
CA THR A 99 -9.48 0.53 21.77
C THR A 99 -10.22 1.42 20.77
N THR A 100 -9.50 2.05 19.84
CA THR A 100 -10.04 2.99 18.83
C THR A 100 -10.15 2.38 17.43
N ARG A 101 -9.97 1.06 17.32
CA ARG A 101 -9.88 0.35 16.05
C ARG A 101 -11.16 0.44 15.22
N ASP A 102 -12.32 0.27 15.85
CA ASP A 102 -13.61 0.25 15.14
C ASP A 102 -13.95 1.64 14.57
N GLU A 103 -13.72 2.70 15.34
CA GLU A 103 -13.86 4.09 14.87
C GLU A 103 -12.90 4.40 13.71
N ALA A 104 -11.67 3.88 13.77
CA ALA A 104 -10.69 4.06 12.72
C ALA A 104 -11.11 3.37 11.41
N LEU A 105 -11.72 2.18 11.49
CA LEU A 105 -12.20 1.42 10.32
C LEU A 105 -13.31 2.17 9.57
N GLU A 106 -14.23 2.83 10.29
CA GLU A 106 -15.32 3.60 9.67
C GLU A 106 -14.83 4.75 8.77
N CYS A 107 -13.61 5.23 9.00
CA CYS A 107 -13.01 6.33 8.26
C CYS A 107 -12.22 5.88 7.00
N ILE A 108 -11.95 4.58 6.83
CA ILE A 108 -11.06 4.09 5.78
C ILE A 108 -11.87 3.40 4.69
N THR A 109 -11.95 4.00 3.51
CA THR A 109 -12.54 3.31 2.35
C THR A 109 -11.54 2.36 1.70
N VAL A 110 -10.31 2.81 1.47
CA VAL A 110 -9.20 2.04 0.91
C VAL A 110 -7.93 2.49 1.61
N GLY A 111 -7.18 1.57 2.22
CA GLY A 111 -5.96 1.94 2.93
C GLY A 111 -5.32 0.83 3.73
N VAL A 112 -4.29 1.21 4.48
CA VAL A 112 -3.60 0.39 5.46
C VAL A 112 -3.91 0.91 6.85
N LEU A 113 -4.41 0.02 7.71
CA LEU A 113 -4.59 0.28 9.13
C LEU A 113 -3.44 -0.34 9.91
N THR A 114 -2.85 0.45 10.79
CA THR A 114 -1.79 0.02 11.69
C THR A 114 -2.29 0.19 13.13
N VAL A 115 -2.33 -0.91 13.89
CA VAL A 115 -2.71 -0.91 15.29
C VAL A 115 -1.46 -0.87 16.16
N VAL A 116 -1.39 0.07 17.10
CA VAL A 116 -0.30 0.21 18.07
C VAL A 116 -0.77 -0.08 19.49
N SER A 117 0.15 -0.52 20.35
CA SER A 117 -0.16 -0.73 21.77
C SER A 117 -0.20 0.61 22.50
N GLU A 118 -1.11 0.77 23.46
CA GLU A 118 -1.13 1.94 24.35
C GLU A 118 -0.05 1.84 25.45
N ASP A 119 0.47 0.63 25.70
CA ASP A 119 1.48 0.37 26.73
C ASP A 119 2.92 0.65 26.27
N SER A 120 3.14 1.13 25.05
CA SER A 120 4.46 1.60 24.65
C SER A 120 4.72 2.97 25.30
N PRO A 121 5.88 3.18 25.96
CA PRO A 121 6.15 4.42 26.66
C PRO A 121 6.15 5.58 25.66
N HIS A 122 5.09 6.38 25.73
CA HIS A 122 4.90 7.60 24.96
C HIS A 122 6.03 8.60 25.23
N GLU A 123 7.09 8.57 24.42
CA GLU A 123 7.95 9.74 24.21
C GLU A 123 7.63 10.38 22.86
N GLY A 124 6.58 11.21 22.88
CA GLY A 124 6.27 12.15 21.80
C GLY A 124 5.46 11.53 20.65
N GLN A 125 4.36 12.19 20.32
CA GLN A 125 3.54 11.89 19.14
C GLN A 125 4.44 11.75 17.89
N SER A 126 4.65 10.52 17.45
CA SER A 126 5.36 10.22 16.21
C SER A 126 4.76 8.99 15.57
N SER A 127 4.19 9.16 14.37
CA SER A 127 3.54 8.11 13.59
C SER A 127 4.49 7.01 13.05
N VAL A 128 5.71 6.89 13.59
CA VAL A 128 6.73 5.90 13.19
C VAL A 128 7.15 5.06 14.42
N GLU A 129 6.20 4.65 15.24
CA GLU A 129 6.49 3.81 16.41
C GLU A 129 6.71 2.34 15.98
N LEU A 130 7.80 1.77 16.48
CA LEU A 130 8.65 0.81 15.76
C LEU A 130 8.20 -0.66 15.74
N GLN A 131 7.07 -1.02 16.32
CA GLN A 131 6.49 -2.36 16.19
C GLN A 131 4.97 -2.27 16.30
N PRO A 132 4.23 -2.22 15.20
CA PRO A 132 2.79 -2.29 15.27
C PRO A 132 2.35 -3.67 15.79
N VAL A 133 1.28 -3.68 16.58
CA VAL A 133 0.64 -4.91 17.08
C VAL A 133 0.02 -5.69 15.92
N SER A 134 -0.57 -4.97 14.96
CA SER A 134 -1.14 -5.55 13.75
C SER A 134 -1.14 -4.54 12.60
N THR A 135 -1.04 -5.05 11.37
CA THR A 135 -1.26 -4.29 10.15
C THR A 135 -2.31 -4.99 9.30
N ALA A 136 -3.26 -4.23 8.75
CA ALA A 136 -4.35 -4.75 7.94
C ALA A 136 -4.57 -3.89 6.69
N ILE A 137 -5.09 -4.52 5.63
CA ILE A 137 -5.55 -3.86 4.41
C ILE A 137 -7.06 -3.74 4.44
N ILE A 138 -7.54 -2.53 4.17
CA ILE A 138 -8.95 -2.20 4.12
C ILE A 138 -9.30 -1.86 2.68
N LEU A 139 -10.37 -2.46 2.16
CA LEU A 139 -10.94 -2.17 0.86
C LEU A 139 -12.47 -2.12 0.98
N GLU A 140 -13.08 -1.09 0.39
CA GLU A 140 -14.52 -0.82 0.48
C GLU A 140 -15.04 -0.78 1.93
N GLY A 141 -14.22 -0.28 2.87
CA GLY A 141 -14.56 -0.22 4.30
C GLY A 141 -14.45 -1.54 5.07
N GLY A 142 -14.08 -2.64 4.40
CA GLY A 142 -13.89 -3.95 5.03
C GLY A 142 -12.42 -4.36 5.13
N ILE A 143 -12.07 -5.06 6.21
CA ILE A 143 -10.77 -5.72 6.32
C ILE A 143 -10.73 -6.88 5.33
N VAL A 144 -9.76 -6.84 4.41
CA VAL A 144 -9.58 -7.88 3.38
C VAL A 144 -8.35 -8.75 3.62
N MET A 145 -7.42 -8.27 4.43
CA MET A 145 -6.23 -9.01 4.87
C MET A 145 -5.77 -8.41 6.19
N ASP A 146 -5.48 -9.27 7.16
CA ASP A 146 -5.02 -8.90 8.50
C ASP A 146 -3.67 -9.55 8.82
N HIS A 147 -3.12 -9.21 9.99
CA HIS A 147 -1.87 -9.77 10.52
C HIS A 147 -0.67 -9.69 9.55
N ILE A 148 -0.67 -8.64 8.72
CA ILE A 148 0.42 -8.39 7.78
C ILE A 148 1.65 -7.93 8.57
N LYS A 149 2.81 -8.46 8.19
CA LYS A 149 4.06 -8.30 8.94
C LYS A 149 4.42 -6.85 9.25
N ASN A 150 4.26 -5.94 8.28
CA ASN A 150 4.64 -4.55 8.40
C ASN A 150 3.97 -3.67 7.33
N LEU A 151 4.12 -2.35 7.49
CA LEU A 151 3.58 -1.36 6.56
C LEU A 151 4.10 -1.54 5.12
N PRO A 152 5.41 -1.71 4.84
CA PRO A 152 5.89 -1.91 3.46
C PRO A 152 5.23 -3.09 2.75
N GLN A 153 5.09 -4.22 3.45
CA GLN A 153 4.42 -5.40 2.92
C GLN A 153 2.93 -5.14 2.68
N ALA A 154 2.24 -4.46 3.60
CA ALA A 154 0.84 -4.10 3.43
C ALA A 154 0.62 -3.17 2.22
N VAL A 155 1.51 -2.19 2.00
CA VAL A 155 1.44 -1.30 0.83
C VAL A 155 1.71 -2.06 -0.48
N CYS A 156 2.70 -2.96 -0.48
CA CYS A 156 2.99 -3.83 -1.61
C CYS A 156 1.76 -4.66 -2.01
N LEU A 157 1.14 -5.33 -1.04
CA LEU A 157 -0.04 -6.16 -1.24
C LEU A 157 -1.27 -5.34 -1.64
N LEU A 158 -1.50 -4.18 -1.02
CA LEU A 158 -2.59 -3.27 -1.38
C LEU A 158 -2.43 -2.76 -2.82
N PHE A 159 -1.21 -2.42 -3.25
CA PHE A 159 -0.95 -2.09 -4.64
C PHE A 159 -1.31 -3.25 -5.58
N GLY A 160 -0.86 -4.46 -5.23
CA GLY A 160 -1.17 -5.69 -5.97
C GLY A 160 -2.67 -5.91 -6.11
N LEU A 161 -3.41 -5.86 -5.00
CA LEU A 161 -4.87 -5.98 -4.98
C LEU A 161 -5.54 -4.93 -5.88
N THR A 162 -5.15 -3.67 -5.72
CA THR A 162 -5.70 -2.54 -6.50
C THR A 162 -5.44 -2.70 -8.00
N TYR A 163 -4.30 -3.27 -8.37
CA TYR A 163 -3.93 -3.53 -9.75
C TYR A 163 -4.69 -4.73 -10.33
N VAL A 164 -4.70 -5.87 -9.61
CA VAL A 164 -5.35 -7.13 -10.04
C VAL A 164 -6.86 -7.00 -10.14
N LEU A 165 -7.48 -6.32 -9.18
CA LEU A 165 -8.92 -6.08 -9.16
C LEU A 165 -9.34 -4.93 -10.09
N HIS A 166 -8.40 -4.32 -10.82
CA HIS A 166 -8.64 -3.16 -11.69
C HIS A 166 -9.38 -2.01 -10.98
N LEU A 167 -9.07 -1.78 -9.69
CA LEU A 167 -9.68 -0.70 -8.93
C LEU A 167 -9.09 0.65 -9.36
N ASP A 168 -9.91 1.69 -9.34
CA ASP A 168 -9.42 3.06 -9.45
C ASP A 168 -8.54 3.40 -8.25
N TYR A 169 -7.52 4.23 -8.48
CA TYR A 169 -6.71 4.70 -7.37
C TYR A 169 -7.49 5.70 -6.51
N PRO A 170 -7.48 5.54 -5.18
CA PRO A 170 -8.13 6.49 -4.29
C PRO A 170 -7.56 7.89 -4.52
N LYS A 171 -8.43 8.90 -4.61
CA LYS A 171 -8.06 10.27 -4.96
C LYS A 171 -6.98 10.85 -4.03
N CYS A 172 -7.03 10.48 -2.75
CA CYS A 172 -6.08 10.92 -1.73
C CYS A 172 -4.66 10.38 -1.92
N MET A 173 -4.46 9.36 -2.76
CA MET A 173 -3.18 8.68 -3.02
C MET A 173 -2.91 8.48 -4.52
N SER A 174 -3.59 9.24 -5.38
CA SER A 174 -3.55 9.03 -6.82
C SER A 174 -2.14 9.22 -7.37
N ASN A 175 -1.44 10.28 -6.99
CA ASN A 175 -0.11 10.58 -7.54
C ASN A 175 0.91 9.53 -7.08
N THR A 176 0.82 9.11 -5.83
CA THR A 176 1.70 8.11 -5.21
C THR A 176 1.52 6.74 -5.83
N LEU A 177 0.29 6.27 -6.02
CA LEU A 177 0.05 4.96 -6.62
C LEU A 177 0.41 4.95 -8.11
N HIS A 178 0.22 6.07 -8.83
CA HIS A 178 0.76 6.22 -10.18
C HIS A 178 2.30 6.21 -10.21
N PHE A 179 2.95 6.86 -9.25
CA PHE A 179 4.41 6.83 -9.11
C PHE A 179 4.92 5.41 -8.86
N ILE A 180 4.30 4.67 -7.93
CA ILE A 180 4.65 3.27 -7.66
C ILE A 180 4.47 2.43 -8.93
N GLN A 181 3.34 2.56 -9.62
CA GLN A 181 3.08 1.81 -10.86
C GLN A 181 4.14 2.09 -11.92
N THR A 182 4.40 3.36 -12.21
CA THR A 182 5.17 3.76 -13.40
C THR A 182 6.67 3.84 -13.15
N VAL A 183 7.10 4.35 -12.01
CA VAL A 183 8.52 4.60 -11.71
C VAL A 183 9.13 3.45 -10.94
N MET A 184 8.46 2.94 -9.90
CA MET A 184 9.00 1.84 -9.11
C MET A 184 8.86 0.52 -9.85
N LEU A 185 7.66 0.24 -10.38
CA LEU A 185 7.35 -1.04 -10.99
C LEU A 185 7.42 -1.02 -12.51
N GLY A 186 7.71 0.11 -13.16
CA GLY A 186 7.88 0.17 -14.62
C GLY A 186 6.67 -0.35 -15.42
N LEU A 187 5.46 -0.22 -14.88
CA LEU A 187 4.22 -0.66 -15.52
C LEU A 187 3.63 0.47 -16.37
N GLY A 188 3.08 0.11 -17.53
CA GLY A 188 2.34 1.05 -18.38
C GLY A 188 1.02 1.50 -17.73
N LYS A 189 0.27 2.40 -18.40
CA LYS A 189 -1.10 2.74 -17.98
C LYS A 189 -1.95 1.45 -17.91
N LYS A 190 -2.82 1.32 -16.90
CA LYS A 190 -3.66 0.13 -16.71
C LYS A 190 -4.40 -0.17 -18.02
N LYS A 191 -4.14 -1.32 -18.63
CA LYS A 191 -4.92 -1.80 -19.78
C LYS A 191 -6.26 -2.29 -19.23
N THR A 192 -7.36 -1.90 -19.89
CA THR A 192 -8.69 -2.42 -19.57
C THR A 192 -8.69 -3.95 -19.67
N PRO A 193 -9.36 -4.67 -18.77
CA PRO A 193 -9.45 -6.12 -18.87
C PRO A 193 -10.09 -6.50 -20.21
N ILE A 194 -9.50 -7.50 -20.87
CA ILE A 194 -10.11 -8.17 -22.01
C ILE A 194 -11.45 -8.69 -21.50
N LYS A 195 -12.56 -8.22 -22.09
CA LYS A 195 -13.89 -8.76 -21.84
C LYS A 195 -13.80 -10.27 -22.03
N THR A 196 -14.05 -11.03 -20.97
CA THR A 196 -14.25 -12.48 -21.04
C THR A 196 -15.25 -12.76 -22.15
N VAL A 197 -14.83 -13.51 -23.16
CA VAL A 197 -15.72 -14.03 -24.19
C VAL A 197 -16.82 -14.81 -23.46
N ASN A 198 -18.06 -14.36 -23.61
CA ASN A 198 -19.23 -15.07 -23.11
C ASN A 198 -19.19 -16.51 -23.66
N SER A 199 -19.13 -17.48 -22.76
CA SER A 199 -19.39 -18.89 -23.07
C SER A 199 -20.88 -19.09 -23.31
N GLU A 200 -21.37 -18.69 -24.48
CA GLU A 200 -22.67 -19.12 -25.01
C GLU A 200 -22.54 -19.33 -26.51
N GLU A 201 -21.95 -20.46 -26.92
CA GLU A 201 -22.23 -21.07 -28.24
C GLU A 201 -21.71 -22.51 -28.30
N GLN A 202 -22.40 -23.40 -27.59
CA GLN A 202 -22.51 -24.81 -27.98
C GLN A 202 -23.95 -25.27 -27.73
N SER A 203 -24.90 -24.74 -28.51
CA SER A 203 -26.12 -25.49 -28.81
C SER A 203 -25.82 -26.33 -30.05
N PHE A 204 -25.48 -27.59 -29.80
CA PHE A 204 -25.41 -28.63 -30.82
C PHE A 204 -26.82 -28.77 -31.42
N GLY A 205 -27.00 -28.30 -32.65
CA GLY A 205 -28.16 -28.63 -33.46
C GLY A 205 -28.07 -30.09 -33.89
N LEU A 206 -28.93 -30.93 -33.33
CA LEU A 206 -29.28 -32.23 -33.89
C LEU A 206 -30.78 -32.19 -34.20
N GLU A 207 -31.11 -31.69 -35.39
CA GLU A 207 -32.31 -32.06 -36.13
C GLU A 207 -31.96 -32.12 -37.61
N GLN A 208 -31.57 -33.30 -38.08
CA GLN A 208 -32.31 -34.15 -39.03
C GLN A 208 -31.42 -35.27 -39.58
#